data_AF-A0A7R9TWI2-F1
#
_entry.id   AF-A0A7R9TWI2-F1
#
_cell.length_a   1.000
_cell.length_b   1.000
_cell.length_c   1.000
_cell.angle_alpha   90.00
_cell.angle_beta   90.00
_cell.angle_gamma   90.00
#
_symmetry.space_group_name_H-M   'P 1'
#
loop_
_entity.id
_entity.type
_entity.pdbx_description
1 polymer ?
#
loop_
_entity_poly.entity_id
_entity_poly.type
_entity_poly.pdbx_seq_one_letter_code
_entity_poly.pdbx_strand_id
1 'polypeptide(L)'
;MASLMTPFAAKASPLLPAPRRAAAVAKQMSPLSTKKRIRQDAARRVENKSKLSEARTYMKKTMEGFNTAAFMKDASKAEEAQKTMNVAFQKIDKLTKANIMTSNTAARRKAKLARARASALEAVSE
;
A
#
# COMPACT_ATOMS: atom_id res chain seq x y z
N MET A 1 -9.48 -41.77 -73.75
CA MET A 1 -10.50 -42.21 -72.77
C MET A 1 -9.88 -43.27 -71.88
N ALA A 2 -10.22 -43.24 -70.59
CA ALA A 2 -9.90 -44.20 -69.53
C ALA A 2 -8.48 -44.15 -68.88
N SER A 3 -8.40 -43.27 -67.87
CA SER A 3 -7.76 -43.46 -66.55
C SER A 3 -7.34 -44.88 -66.19
N LEU A 4 -6.10 -45.03 -65.70
CA LEU A 4 -5.82 -45.83 -64.50
C LEU A 4 -4.75 -45.13 -63.66
N MET A 5 -5.22 -44.32 -62.72
CA MET A 5 -4.47 -43.85 -61.55
C MET A 5 -3.78 -45.02 -60.85
N THR A 6 -2.46 -44.96 -60.73
CA THR A 6 -1.68 -45.82 -59.84
C THR A 6 -2.17 -45.64 -58.40
N PRO A 7 -2.44 -46.71 -57.64
CA PRO A 7 -2.86 -46.57 -56.25
C PRO A 7 -1.69 -46.03 -55.43
N PHE A 8 -1.87 -44.84 -54.85
CA PHE A 8 -1.02 -44.33 -53.78
C PHE A 8 -1.09 -45.34 -52.64
N ALA A 9 -0.03 -46.14 -52.48
CA ALA A 9 0.10 -47.07 -51.38
C ALA A 9 0.08 -46.27 -50.07
N ALA A 10 -1.09 -46.23 -49.42
CA ALA A 10 -1.25 -45.67 -48.09
C ALA A 10 -0.43 -46.52 -47.13
N LYS A 11 0.82 -46.10 -46.88
CA LYS A 11 1.59 -46.57 -45.73
C LYS A 11 0.77 -46.19 -44.51
N ALA A 12 0.11 -47.17 -43.90
CA ALA A 12 -0.51 -47.02 -42.60
C ALA A 12 0.59 -46.61 -41.62
N SER A 13 0.71 -45.30 -41.35
CA SER A 13 1.56 -44.78 -40.29
C SER A 13 1.21 -45.54 -39.01
N PRO A 14 2.17 -46.07 -38.25
CA PRO A 14 1.85 -46.65 -36.96
C PRO A 14 1.14 -45.57 -36.15
N LEU A 15 -0.09 -45.88 -35.71
CA LEU A 15 -0.80 -45.06 -34.75
C LEU A 15 0.12 -44.95 -33.54
N LEU A 16 0.79 -43.81 -33.40
CA LEU A 16 1.58 -43.52 -32.22
C LEU A 16 0.65 -43.75 -31.02
N PRO A 17 1.09 -44.50 -29.99
CA PRO A 17 0.27 -44.66 -28.81
C PRO A 17 -0.03 -43.25 -28.30
N ALA A 18 -1.33 -42.93 -28.16
CA ALA A 18 -1.78 -41.68 -27.58
C ALA A 18 -0.93 -41.39 -26.33
N PRO A 19 -0.46 -40.14 -26.10
CA PRO A 19 0.35 -39.86 -24.93
C PRO A 19 -0.43 -40.35 -23.73
N ARG A 20 0.05 -41.44 -23.10
CA ARG A 20 -0.46 -41.90 -21.82
C ARG A 20 -0.47 -40.64 -20.99
N ARG A 21 -1.65 -40.18 -20.56
CA ARG A 21 -1.81 -39.03 -19.67
C ARG A 21 -0.91 -39.33 -18.47
N ALA A 22 0.34 -38.89 -18.54
CA ALA A 22 1.30 -39.08 -17.49
C ALA A 22 0.70 -38.30 -16.34
N ALA A 23 0.33 -39.06 -15.32
CA ALA A 23 -0.44 -38.65 -14.17
C ALA A 23 -0.15 -37.19 -13.81
N ALA A 24 -1.15 -36.33 -14.03
CA ALA A 24 -1.15 -34.99 -13.47
C ALA A 24 -1.32 -35.13 -11.95
N VAL A 25 -0.24 -35.48 -11.25
CA VAL A 25 -0.13 -35.35 -9.80
C VAL A 25 1.16 -34.62 -9.49
N ALA A 26 1.34 -33.48 -10.15
CA ALA A 26 2.06 -32.42 -9.48
C ALA A 26 1.07 -31.84 -8.47
N LYS A 27 1.24 -32.18 -7.19
CA LYS A 27 0.71 -31.37 -6.10
C LYS A 27 1.47 -30.04 -6.19
N GLN A 28 1.00 -29.12 -7.05
CA GLN A 28 1.65 -27.84 -7.34
C GLN A 28 1.51 -26.96 -6.10
N MET A 29 2.32 -27.27 -5.10
CA MET A 29 2.63 -26.42 -3.98
C MET A 29 3.08 -25.07 -4.57
N SER A 30 2.46 -23.95 -4.19
CA SER A 30 2.84 -22.64 -4.71
C SER A 30 4.36 -22.48 -4.68
N PRO A 31 4.98 -21.97 -5.77
CA PRO A 31 6.43 -22.02 -5.92
C PRO A 31 7.10 -21.37 -4.71
N LEU A 32 8.26 -21.91 -4.29
CA LEU A 32 8.95 -21.50 -3.07
C LEU A 32 9.17 -19.98 -2.99
N SER A 33 9.35 -19.33 -4.15
CA SER A 33 9.44 -17.87 -4.32
C SER A 33 8.15 -17.15 -3.90
N THR A 34 6.98 -17.60 -4.35
CA THR A 34 5.67 -17.03 -4.02
C THR A 34 5.39 -17.12 -2.52
N LYS A 35 5.66 -18.28 -1.90
CA LYS A 35 5.49 -18.45 -0.44
C LYS A 35 6.38 -17.52 0.37
N LYS A 36 7.60 -17.27 -0.09
CA LYS A 36 8.52 -16.32 0.54
C LYS A 36 7.98 -14.89 0.46
N ARG A 37 7.48 -14.46 -0.71
CA ARG A 37 6.89 -13.13 -0.89
C ARG A 37 5.68 -12.91 0.00
N ILE A 38 4.76 -13.88 0.05
CA ILE A 38 3.58 -13.83 0.94
C ILE A 38 3.99 -13.59 2.40
N ARG A 39 4.99 -14.31 2.91
CA ARG A 39 5.50 -14.12 4.29
C ARG A 39 6.13 -12.74 4.50
N GLN A 40 6.95 -12.29 3.57
CA GLN A 40 7.59 -10.98 3.64
C GLN A 40 6.56 -9.85 3.63
N ASP A 41 5.55 -9.95 2.78
CA ASP A 41 4.51 -8.93 2.64
C ASP A 41 3.60 -8.90 3.86
N ALA A 42 3.28 -10.06 4.44
CA ALA A 42 2.54 -10.12 5.71
C ALA A 42 3.29 -9.40 6.84
N ALA A 43 4.60 -9.64 6.99
CA ALA A 43 5.42 -8.98 8.00
C ALA A 43 5.50 -7.45 7.77
N ARG A 44 5.85 -7.03 6.55
CA ARG A 44 5.92 -5.60 6.19
C ARG A 44 4.59 -4.90 6.36
N ARG A 45 3.47 -5.56 6.03
CA ARG A 45 2.12 -5.01 6.18
C ARG A 45 1.82 -4.68 7.65
N VAL A 46 2.15 -5.58 8.58
CA VAL A 46 1.91 -5.37 10.02
C VAL A 46 2.72 -4.18 10.54
N GLU A 47 4.02 -4.13 10.23
CA GLU A 47 4.89 -3.02 10.65
C GLU A 47 4.47 -1.68 10.04
N ASN A 48 4.20 -1.65 8.73
CA ASN A 48 3.81 -0.44 8.04
C ASN A 48 2.45 0.05 8.52
N LYS A 49 1.51 -0.85 8.80
CA LYS A 49 0.21 -0.50 9.38
C LYS A 49 0.39 0.17 10.74
N SER A 50 1.25 -0.37 11.61
CA SER A 50 1.52 0.20 12.94
C SER A 50 2.08 1.63 12.84
N LYS A 51 3.16 1.81 12.08
CA LYS A 51 3.82 3.12 11.87
C LYS A 51 2.85 4.15 11.26
N LEU A 52 2.02 3.71 10.32
CA LEU A 52 1.06 4.56 9.63
C LEU A 52 -0.15 4.91 10.53
N SER A 53 -0.64 3.98 11.36
CA SER A 53 -1.66 4.28 12.36
C SER A 53 -1.17 5.25 13.42
N GLU A 54 0.09 5.10 13.87
CA GLU A 54 0.67 6.02 14.85
C GLU A 54 0.68 7.45 14.32
N ALA A 55 1.20 7.67 13.10
CA ALA A 55 1.21 9.00 12.49
C ALA A 55 -0.21 9.56 12.29
N ARG A 56 -1.18 8.72 11.89
CA ARG A 56 -2.59 9.13 11.75
C ARG A 56 -3.21 9.59 13.07
N THR A 57 -2.89 8.90 14.17
CA THR A 57 -3.35 9.27 15.51
C THR A 57 -2.83 10.65 15.90
N TYR A 58 -1.53 10.92 15.72
CA TYR A 58 -0.97 12.23 16.02
C TYR A 58 -1.56 13.33 15.13
N MET A 59 -1.73 13.09 13.83
CA MET A 59 -2.39 14.05 12.93
C MET A 59 -3.82 14.36 13.39
N LYS A 60 -4.60 13.35 13.81
CA LYS A 60 -5.97 13.54 14.30
C LYS A 60 -5.98 14.36 15.59
N LYS A 61 -5.12 14.02 16.56
CA LYS A 61 -4.96 14.77 17.82
C LYS A 61 -4.63 16.24 17.58
N THR A 62 -3.72 16.52 16.66
CA THR A 62 -3.35 17.91 16.31
C THR A 62 -4.54 18.68 15.72
N MET A 63 -5.31 18.07 14.81
CA MET A 63 -6.51 18.71 14.24
C MET A 63 -7.58 18.97 15.30
N GLU A 64 -7.83 18.01 16.19
CA GLU A 64 -8.77 18.16 17.30
C GLU A 64 -8.32 19.26 18.27
N GLY A 65 -7.04 19.30 18.61
CA GLY A 65 -6.46 20.33 19.49
C GLY A 65 -6.57 21.74 18.92
N PHE A 66 -6.34 21.93 17.62
CA PHE A 66 -6.52 23.25 17.00
C PHE A 66 -7.99 23.64 16.89
N ASN A 67 -8.89 22.68 16.63
CA ASN A 67 -10.33 22.96 16.59
C ASN A 67 -10.87 23.37 17.97
N THR A 68 -10.42 22.70 19.06
CA THR A 68 -10.84 23.07 20.42
C THR A 68 -10.23 24.40 20.86
N ALA A 69 -8.97 24.68 20.49
CA ALA A 69 -8.34 25.97 20.75
C ALA A 69 -9.08 27.12 20.04
N ALA A 70 -9.48 26.94 18.79
CA ALA A 70 -10.25 27.93 18.03
C ALA A 70 -11.64 28.17 18.64
N PHE A 71 -12.31 27.11 19.12
CA PHE A 71 -13.63 27.24 19.76
C PHE A 71 -13.56 27.97 21.11
N MET A 72 -12.55 27.70 21.91
CA MET A 72 -12.41 28.29 23.25
C MET A 72 -11.61 29.58 23.29
N LYS A 73 -10.97 29.98 22.18
CA LYS A 73 -10.04 31.11 22.08
C LYS A 73 -8.91 31.06 23.14
N ASP A 74 -8.49 29.85 23.52
CA ASP A 74 -7.50 29.62 24.56
C ASP A 74 -6.09 29.47 23.98
N ALA A 75 -5.19 30.42 24.28
CA ALA A 75 -3.80 30.39 23.82
C ALA A 75 -3.02 29.17 24.34
N SER A 76 -3.27 28.74 25.58
CA SER A 76 -2.58 27.58 26.19
C SER A 76 -2.83 26.27 25.43
N LYS A 77 -4.08 26.05 24.98
CA LYS A 77 -4.44 24.86 24.19
C LYS A 77 -3.84 24.89 22.80
N ALA A 78 -3.67 26.08 22.22
CA ALA A 78 -2.97 26.23 20.94
C ALA A 78 -1.49 25.84 21.04
N GLU A 79 -0.82 26.15 22.15
CA GLU A 79 0.58 25.71 22.38
C GLU A 79 0.71 24.20 22.54
N GLU A 80 -0.22 23.56 23.26
CA GLU A 80 -0.28 22.11 23.37
C GLU A 80 -0.50 21.44 22.01
N ALA A 81 -1.43 21.99 21.21
CA ALA A 81 -1.64 21.53 19.84
C ALA A 81 -0.37 21.67 18.99
N GLN A 82 0.40 22.76 19.15
CA GLN A 82 1.68 22.95 18.47
C GLN A 82 2.72 21.89 18.86
N LYS A 83 2.79 21.49 20.14
CA LYS A 83 3.68 20.40 20.58
C LYS A 83 3.31 19.08 19.89
N THR A 84 2.01 18.76 19.81
CA THR A 84 1.55 17.55 19.09
C THR A 84 1.85 17.64 17.59
N MET A 85 1.75 18.83 16.98
CA MET A 85 2.05 19.07 15.58
C MET A 85 3.52 18.77 15.25
N ASN A 86 4.45 19.16 16.13
CA ASN A 86 5.87 18.89 15.96
C ASN A 86 6.15 17.37 15.94
N VAL A 87 5.51 16.62 16.84
CA VAL A 87 5.60 15.15 16.87
C VAL A 87 4.99 14.55 15.58
N ALA A 88 3.85 15.06 15.12
CA ALA A 88 3.22 14.61 13.89
C ALA A 88 4.15 14.80 12.67
N PHE A 89 4.82 15.95 12.56
CA PHE A 89 5.79 16.21 11.49
C PHE A 89 6.98 15.25 11.52
N GLN A 90 7.57 15.03 12.69
CA GLN A 90 8.66 14.06 12.83
C GLN A 90 8.25 12.66 12.39
N LYS A 91 7.03 12.22 12.72
CA LYS A 91 6.52 10.90 12.33
C LYS A 91 6.24 10.83 10.82
N ILE A 92 5.65 11.87 10.23
CA ILE A 92 5.44 11.99 8.77
C ILE A 92 6.76 11.88 8.01
N ASP A 93 7.82 12.53 8.51
CA ASP A 93 9.14 12.50 7.86
C ASP A 93 9.82 11.15 7.98
N LYS A 94 9.70 10.49 9.14
CA LYS A 94 10.17 9.10 9.32
C LYS A 94 9.47 8.13 8.36
N LEU A 95 8.16 8.30 8.13
CA LEU A 95 7.42 7.48 7.15
C LEU A 95 7.90 7.71 5.72
N THR A 96 8.24 8.95 5.37
CA THR A 96 8.76 9.31 4.05
C THR A 96 10.15 8.73 3.84
N LYS A 97 11.04 8.83 4.83
CA LYS A 97 12.37 8.21 4.81
C LYS A 97 12.29 6.69 4.66
N ALA A 98 11.31 6.05 5.29
CA ALA A 98 11.07 4.61 5.19
C ALA A 98 10.35 4.18 3.89
N ASN A 99 10.04 5.11 2.98
CA ASN A 99 9.27 4.89 1.76
C ASN A 99 7.90 4.21 1.99
N ILE A 100 7.31 4.41 3.17
CA ILE A 100 5.95 3.95 3.49
C ILE A 100 4.92 4.94 2.92
N MET A 101 5.31 6.22 2.83
CA MET A 101 4.51 7.30 2.26
C MET A 101 5.33 8.05 1.22
N THR A 102 4.70 8.43 0.10
CA THR A 102 5.35 9.24 -0.93
C THR A 102 5.58 10.67 -0.47
N SER A 103 6.66 11.31 -0.93
CA SER A 103 7.03 12.69 -0.59
C SER A 103 5.89 13.68 -0.85
N ASN A 104 5.20 13.56 -1.98
CA ASN A 104 4.05 14.39 -2.31
C ASN A 104 2.90 14.22 -1.31
N THR A 105 2.66 12.98 -0.87
CA THR A 105 1.61 12.72 0.12
C THR A 105 2.01 13.31 1.47
N ALA A 106 3.27 13.19 1.87
CA ALA A 106 3.79 13.82 3.08
C ALA A 106 3.62 15.34 3.04
N ALA A 107 4.01 15.99 1.94
CA ALA A 107 3.87 17.44 1.74
C ALA A 107 2.40 17.89 1.86
N ARG A 108 1.46 17.18 1.21
CA ARG A 108 0.02 17.49 1.32
C ARG A 108 -0.49 17.37 2.76
N ARG A 109 -0.03 16.36 3.52
CA ARG A 109 -0.43 16.19 4.94
C ARG A 109 0.12 17.31 5.82
N LYS A 110 1.38 17.70 5.62
CA LYS A 110 1.98 18.84 6.33
C LYS A 110 1.26 20.14 6.02
N ALA A 111 0.99 20.40 4.74
CA ALA A 111 0.26 21.58 4.30
C ALA A 111 -1.14 21.66 4.92
N LYS A 112 -1.85 20.52 5.05
CA LYS A 112 -3.15 20.47 5.71
C LYS A 112 -3.07 20.90 7.19
N LEU A 113 -2.10 20.37 7.93
CA LEU A 113 -1.90 20.75 9.34
C LEU A 113 -1.48 22.21 9.50
N ALA A 114 -0.62 22.70 8.61
CA ALA A 114 -0.20 24.10 8.61
C ALA A 114 -1.37 25.06 8.36
N ARG A 115 -2.28 24.71 7.44
CA ARG A 115 -3.50 25.48 7.20
C ARG A 115 -4.41 25.51 8.44
N ALA A 116 -4.60 24.36 9.10
CA ALA A 116 -5.38 24.29 10.33
C ALA A 116 -4.81 25.17 11.45
N ARG A 117 -3.47 25.19 11.59
CA ARG A 117 -2.79 26.10 12.52
C ARG A 117 -3.03 27.57 12.17
N ALA A 118 -2.90 27.95 10.90
CA ALA A 118 -3.10 29.34 10.47
C ALA A 118 -4.52 29.83 10.82
N SER A 119 -5.54 29.07 10.45
CA SER A 119 -6.94 29.42 10.78
C SER A 119 -7.22 29.44 12.29
N ALA A 120 -6.59 28.55 13.07
CA ALA A 120 -6.73 28.58 14.51
C ALA A 120 -6.06 29.80 15.16
N LEU A 121 -4.94 30.28 14.60
CA LEU A 121 -4.28 31.50 15.09
C LEU A 121 -5.11 32.75 14.77
N GLU A 122 -5.68 32.84 13.56
CA GLU A 122 -6.59 33.91 13.16
C GLU A 122 -7.78 34.01 14.15
N ALA A 123 -8.41 32.88 14.47
CA ALA A 123 -9.55 32.83 15.40
C ALA A 123 -9.22 33.16 16.87
N VAL A 124 -7.94 33.08 17.27
CA VAL A 124 -7.48 33.47 18.61
C VAL A 124 -7.10 34.95 18.66
N SER A 125 -6.68 35.53 17.52
CA SER A 125 -6.40 36.96 17.41
C SER A 125 -7.64 37.84 17.24
N GLU A 126 -8.74 37.27 16.76
CA GLU A 126 -10.09 37.86 16.71
C GLU A 126 -10.89 37.61 18.00
#